data_AF-A0A9X2LHY9-F1
#
_entry.id   AF-A0A9X2LHY9-F1
#
_cell.length_a   1.000
_cell.length_b   1.000
_cell.length_c   1.000
_cell.angle_alpha   90.00
_cell.angle_beta   90.00
_cell.angle_gamma   90.00
#
_symmetry.space_group_name_H-M   'P 1'
#
loop_
_entity.id
_entity.type
_entity.pdbx_description
1 polymer ?
#
loop_
_entity_poly.entity_id
_entity_poly.type
_entity_poly.pdbx_seq_one_letter_code
_entity_poly.pdbx_strand_id
1 'polypeptide(L)' 'MGGNESAGFVVLGREQLVAPLFGVDTPVLTKGEWREVRHYGITALGGLPFNAWD' A
#
# COMPACT_ATOMS: atom_id res chain seq x y z
N MET A 1 29.17 9.92 6.40
CA MET A 1 28.81 8.98 5.32
C MET A 1 27.30 8.97 5.24
N GLY A 2 26.72 9.62 4.23
CA GLY A 2 25.27 9.70 4.05
C GLY A 2 24.74 8.38 3.51
N GLY A 3 23.69 7.85 4.15
CA GLY A 3 22.99 6.64 3.69
C GLY A 3 22.40 6.90 2.31
N ASN A 4 22.75 6.04 1.37
CA ASN A 4 22.24 6.08 0.01
C ASN A 4 20.86 5.40 0.02
N GLU A 5 19.79 6.16 0.22
CA GLU A 5 18.42 5.67 0.10
C GLU A 5 18.08 5.47 -1.37
N SER A 6 18.49 4.33 -1.92
CA SER A 6 18.01 3.86 -3.20
C SER A 6 16.54 3.46 -3.03
N ALA A 7 15.60 4.40 -3.22
CA ALA A 7 14.19 4.08 -3.36
C ALA A 7 14.00 3.28 -4.65
N GLY A 8 14.20 1.96 -4.59
CA GLY A 8 13.91 1.05 -5.69
C GLY A 8 12.41 0.99 -5.93
N PHE A 9 11.98 1.01 -7.19
CA PHE A 9 10.58 0.81 -7.54
C PHE A 9 10.23 -0.69 -7.50
N VAL A 10 9.13 -1.03 -6.84
CA VAL A 10 8.58 -2.39 -6.84
C VAL A 10 7.39 -2.44 -7.80
N VAL A 11 7.52 -3.23 -8.88
CA VAL A 11 6.41 -3.49 -9.81
C VAL A 11 5.54 -4.61 -9.24
N LEU A 12 4.28 -4.30 -8.92
CA LEU A 12 3.31 -5.32 -8.50
C LEU A 12 2.74 -6.05 -9.72
N GLY A 13 2.74 -7.37 -9.66
CA GLY A 13 2.05 -8.21 -10.64
C GLY A 13 0.54 -8.24 -10.42
N ARG A 14 -0.21 -8.72 -11.42
CA ARG A 14 -1.68 -8.81 -11.37
C ARG A 14 -2.20 -9.55 -10.13
N GLU A 15 -1.58 -10.67 -9.77
CA GLU A 15 -1.96 -11.47 -8.59
C GLU A 15 -1.86 -10.67 -7.29
N GLN A 16 -0.84 -9.81 -7.19
CA GLN A 16 -0.65 -8.92 -6.04
C GLN A 16 -1.68 -7.79 -6.06
N LEU A 17 -2.00 -7.23 -7.22
CA LEU A 17 -2.98 -6.14 -7.35
C LEU A 17 -4.40 -6.57 -6.95
N VAL A 18 -4.76 -7.84 -7.15
CA VAL A 18 -6.07 -8.38 -6.77
C VAL A 18 -6.07 -9.05 -5.39
N ALA A 19 -4.92 -9.09 -4.70
CA ALA A 19 -4.81 -9.71 -3.40
C ALA A 19 -5.70 -8.97 -2.38
N PRO A 20 -6.45 -9.69 -1.52
CA PRO A 20 -7.26 -9.08 -0.48
C PRO A 20 -6.40 -8.29 0.51
N LEU A 21 -6.81 -7.07 0.84
CA LEU A 21 -6.06 -6.20 1.75
C LEU A 21 -5.81 -6.83 3.12
N PHE A 22 -6.78 -7.61 3.63
CA PHE A 22 -6.69 -8.31 4.91
C PHE A 22 -5.73 -9.49 4.91
N GLY A 23 -5.34 -10.00 3.74
CA GLY A 23 -4.40 -11.11 3.59
C GLY A 23 -2.96 -10.66 3.36
N VAL A 24 -2.73 -9.35 3.28
CA VAL A 24 -1.40 -8.76 3.10
C VAL A 24 -1.01 -8.12 4.43
N ASP A 25 0.17 -8.49 4.94
CA ASP A 25 0.79 -7.74 6.03
C ASP A 25 1.01 -6.30 5.54
N THR A 26 0.18 -5.39 6.02
CA THR A 26 0.18 -3.96 5.69
C THR A 26 0.64 -3.11 6.90
N PRO A 27 1.78 -3.44 7.57
CA PRO A 27 2.27 -2.66 8.70
C PRO A 27 2.68 -1.23 8.31
N VAL A 28 2.74 -0.93 7.00
CA VAL A 28 2.97 0.41 6.44
C VAL A 28 1.77 1.32 6.66
N LEU A 29 0.53 0.80 6.73
CA LEU A 29 -0.67 1.64 6.86
C LEU A 29 -0.87 2.09 8.30
N THR A 30 -0.83 3.40 8.50
CA THR A 30 -1.26 4.09 9.71
C THR A 30 -2.77 3.92 9.94
N LYS A 31 -3.21 4.23 11.16
CA LYS A 31 -4.64 4.24 11.51
C LYS A 31 -5.47 5.21 10.66
N GLY A 32 -4.85 6.29 10.16
CA GLY A 32 -5.50 7.28 9.30
C GLY A 32 -5.83 6.69 7.94
N GLU A 33 -4.85 6.05 7.31
CA GLU A 33 -5.02 5.39 6.00
C GLU A 33 -6.00 4.23 6.09
N TRP A 34 -6.01 3.46 7.19
CA TRP A 34 -7.03 2.45 7.42
C TRP A 34 -8.46 3.01 7.50
N ARG A 35 -8.63 4.26 7.94
CA ARG A 35 -9.94 4.93 7.95
C ARG A 35 -10.36 5.28 6.53
N GLU A 36 -9.45 5.76 5.70
CA GLU A 36 -9.71 6.08 4.30
C GLU A 36 -10.00 4.83 3.47
N VAL A 37 -9.22 3.77 3.64
CA VAL A 37 -9.47 2.45 3.05
C VAL A 37 -10.92 2.00 3.30
N ARG A 38 -11.40 2.13 4.55
CA ARG A 38 -12.78 1.80 4.89
C ARG A 38 -13.79 2.79 4.31
N HIS A 39 -13.47 4.08 4.30
CA HIS A 39 -14.36 5.11 3.75
C HIS A 39 -14.60 4.93 2.24
N TYR A 40 -13.55 4.58 1.50
CA TYR A 40 -13.60 4.35 0.05
C TYR A 40 -13.94 2.89 -0.34
N GLY A 41 -14.13 2.00 0.64
CA GLY A 41 -14.49 0.61 0.38
C GLY A 41 -13.42 -0.20 -0.36
N ILE A 42 -12.14 0.13 -0.16
CA ILE A 42 -11.03 -0.54 -0.82
C ILE A 42 -10.81 -1.93 -0.21
N THR A 43 -10.83 -2.97 -1.04
CA THR A 43 -10.71 -4.37 -0.60
C THR A 43 -9.50 -5.10 -1.17
N ALA A 44 -8.85 -4.55 -2.20
CA ALA A 44 -7.71 -5.14 -2.90
C ALA A 44 -6.51 -4.20 -2.91
N LEU A 45 -5.30 -4.76 -2.90
CA LEU A 45 -4.04 -4.00 -2.79
C LEU A 45 -3.88 -2.96 -3.90
N GLY A 46 -4.24 -3.30 -5.14
CA GLY A 46 -4.17 -2.38 -6.28
C GLY A 46 -5.17 -1.22 -6.23
N GLY A 47 -6.13 -1.25 -5.30
CA GLY A 47 -7.07 -0.15 -5.06
C GLY A 47 -6.56 0.89 -4.06
N LEU A 48 -5.38 0.67 -3.44
CA LEU A 48 -4.80 1.64 -2.53
C LEU A 48 -4.28 2.87 -3.31
N PRO A 49 -4.62 4.09 -2.86
CA PRO A 49 -4.05 5.29 -3.44
C PRO A 49 -2.58 5.45 -3.00
N PHE A 50 -1.65 4.93 -3.79
CA PHE A 50 -0.20 4.95 -3.52
C PHE A 50 0.44 6.36 -3.51
N ASN A 51 -0.28 7.39 -3.98
CA ASN A 51 0.22 8.77 -4.06
C ASN A 51 -0.11 9.64 -2.82
N ALA A 52 -0.79 9.08 -1.81
CA ALA A 52 -1.15 9.81 -0.59
C ALA A 52 -0.20 9.52 0.59
N TRP A 53 0.82 8.70 0.37
CA TRP A 53 1.74 8.24 1.41
C TRP A 53 3.08 8.96 1.25
N ASP A 54 3.21 10.09 1.95
CA ASP A 54 4.47 10.82 2.20
C ASP A 54 5.08 10.32 3.53
#